data_AF-A0A1L7NFT4-F1
#
_entry.id   AF-A0A1L7NFT4-F1
#
_cell.length_a   1.000
_cell.length_b   1.000
_cell.length_c   1.000
_cell.angle_alpha   90.00
_cell.angle_beta   90.00
_cell.angle_gamma   90.00
#
_symmetry.space_group_name_H-M   'P 1'
#
loop_
_entity.id
_entity.type
_entity.pdbx_description
1 polymer ?
#
loop_
_entity_poly.entity_id
_entity_poly.type
_entity_poly.pdbx_seq_one_letter_code
_entity_poly.pdbx_strand_id
1 'polypeptide(L)'
;MSEKMREQFEAWHLDRYCGGVKRLRKCVNAEDVYYYSETQTRWVSWQASREAVVIKMPDMKSEQYWEQFEDVEGESFIFPKYLGHLTAAINALGLKVAP
;
A
#
# COMPACT_ATOMS: atom_id res chain seq x y z
N MET A 1 9.32 -5.95 -7.59
CA MET A 1 8.51 -4.71 -7.56
C MET A 1 7.29 -4.94 -8.45
N SER A 2 6.07 -4.55 -8.06
CA SER A 2 4.92 -4.71 -8.96
C SER A 2 4.89 -3.59 -10.01
N GLU A 3 4.47 -3.90 -11.24
CA GLU A 3 4.34 -2.91 -12.33
C GLU A 3 3.42 -1.75 -11.92
N LYS A 4 2.30 -2.09 -11.26
CA LYS A 4 1.34 -1.13 -10.71
C LYS A 4 1.97 -0.10 -9.77
N MET A 5 2.98 -0.48 -8.99
CA MET A 5 3.66 0.45 -8.08
C MET A 5 4.54 1.45 -8.84
N ARG A 6 5.15 1.02 -9.94
CA ARG A 6 5.93 1.88 -10.84
C ARG A 6 5.01 2.85 -11.56
N GLU A 7 3.91 2.39 -12.14
CA GLU A 7 2.89 3.25 -12.78
C GLU A 7 2.37 4.35 -11.84
N GLN A 8 2.08 4.00 -10.58
CA GLN A 8 1.63 4.97 -9.57
C GLN A 8 2.70 6.03 -9.25
N PHE A 9 3.97 5.61 -9.16
CA PHE A 9 5.08 6.53 -8.97
C PHE A 9 5.23 7.47 -10.18
N GLU A 10 5.19 6.92 -11.39
CA GLU A 10 5.35 7.69 -12.63
C GLU A 10 4.24 8.72 -12.80
N ALA A 11 2.98 8.35 -12.55
CA ALA A 11 1.86 9.28 -12.55
C ALA A 11 2.04 10.40 -11.51
N TRP A 12 2.42 10.05 -10.28
CA TRP A 12 2.69 11.02 -9.21
C TRP A 12 3.83 11.98 -9.55
N HIS A 13 4.90 11.47 -10.17
CA HIS A 13 6.07 12.27 -10.55
C HIS A 13 5.74 13.24 -11.68
N LEU A 14 5.03 12.77 -12.72
CA LEU A 14 4.60 13.60 -13.84
C LEU A 14 3.62 14.72 -13.42
N ASP A 15 2.77 14.47 -12.43
CA ASP A 15 1.84 15.45 -11.86
C ASP A 15 2.57 16.57 -11.08
N ARG A 16 3.64 16.23 -10.34
CA ARG A 16 4.31 17.17 -9.43
C ARG A 16 5.53 17.89 -10.00
N TYR A 17 6.19 17.31 -11.00
CA TYR A 17 7.48 17.81 -11.47
C TYR A 17 7.46 18.11 -12.97
N CYS A 18 8.12 19.21 -13.33
CA CYS A 18 8.27 19.62 -14.73
C CYS A 18 9.25 18.72 -15.51
N GLY A 19 9.14 18.74 -16.83
CA GLY A 19 10.00 17.98 -17.75
C GLY A 19 9.33 16.76 -18.38
N GLY A 20 8.11 16.43 -17.94
CA GLY A 20 7.24 15.43 -18.55
C GLY A 20 7.89 14.05 -18.66
N VAL A 21 7.42 13.25 -19.62
CA VAL A 21 7.83 11.85 -19.81
C VAL A 21 9.34 11.68 -20.06
N LYS A 22 10.04 12.73 -20.52
CA LYS A 22 11.51 12.69 -20.68
C LYS A 22 12.21 12.40 -19.35
N ARG A 23 11.67 12.86 -18.21
CA ARG A 23 12.22 12.62 -16.88
C ARG A 23 12.02 11.19 -16.36
N LEU A 24 11.21 10.38 -17.05
CA LEU A 24 11.00 8.96 -16.78
C LEU A 24 11.90 8.05 -17.64
N ARG A 25 12.85 8.62 -18.39
CA ARG A 25 13.81 7.84 -19.18
C ARG A 25 14.53 6.83 -18.28
N LYS A 26 14.52 5.55 -18.68
CA LYS A 26 15.29 4.47 -18.05
C LYS A 26 16.74 4.47 -18.53
N CYS A 27 17.64 3.96 -17.70
CA CYS A 27 19.04 3.76 -18.05
C CYS A 27 19.15 2.65 -19.10
N VAL A 28 19.93 2.89 -20.17
CA VAL A 28 20.11 1.92 -21.27
C VAL A 28 20.76 0.62 -20.78
N ASN A 29 21.58 0.70 -19.73
CA ASN A 29 22.32 -0.43 -19.18
C ASN A 29 21.62 -1.03 -17.94
N ALA A 30 20.49 -0.47 -17.50
CA ALA A 30 19.74 -0.92 -16.34
C ALA A 30 18.28 -0.49 -16.45
N GLU A 31 17.45 -1.37 -17.01
CA GLU A 31 16.05 -1.05 -17.35
C GLU A 31 15.19 -0.66 -16.12
N ASP A 32 15.55 -1.15 -14.93
CA ASP A 32 14.84 -0.84 -13.70
C ASP A 32 15.23 0.48 -13.03
N VAL A 33 16.24 1.17 -13.57
CA VAL A 33 16.83 2.39 -13.02
C VAL A 33 16.48 3.58 -13.91
N TYR A 34 15.99 4.66 -13.32
CA TYR A 34 15.81 5.91 -14.04
C TYR A 34 17.17 6.56 -14.34
N TYR A 35 17.33 7.07 -15.55
CA TYR A 35 18.55 7.71 -16.02
C TYR A 35 18.91 8.97 -15.23
N TYR A 36 17.90 9.75 -14.84
CA TYR A 36 18.10 10.97 -14.04
C TYR A 36 18.17 10.61 -12.55
N SER A 37 19.23 11.08 -11.88
CA SER A 37 19.46 10.81 -10.47
C SER A 37 18.31 11.31 -9.60
N GLU A 38 17.71 12.46 -9.88
CA GLU A 38 16.61 12.97 -9.05
C GLU A 38 15.35 12.11 -9.17
N THR A 39 15.03 11.63 -10.38
CA THR A 39 13.93 10.68 -10.58
C THR A 39 14.23 9.36 -9.87
N GLN A 40 15.46 8.86 -9.99
CA GLN A 40 15.87 7.60 -9.37
C GLN A 40 15.83 7.68 -7.84
N THR A 41 16.33 8.77 -7.24
CA THR A 41 16.26 8.95 -5.78
C THR A 41 14.81 8.99 -5.30
N ARG A 42 13.93 9.73 -5.99
CA ARG A 42 12.49 9.76 -5.65
C ARG A 42 11.85 8.37 -5.77
N TRP A 43 12.23 7.61 -6.79
CA TRP A 43 11.76 6.23 -6.95
C TRP A 43 12.17 5.34 -5.79
N VAL A 44 13.45 5.36 -5.40
CA VAL A 44 13.94 4.58 -4.24
C VAL A 44 13.24 5.00 -2.95
N SER A 45 13.05 6.31 -2.72
CA SER A 45 12.30 6.80 -1.57
C SER A 45 10.84 6.38 -1.59
N TRP A 46 10.20 6.37 -2.76
CA TRP A 46 8.84 5.88 -2.94
C TRP A 46 8.74 4.39 -2.58
N GLN A 47 9.72 3.59 -3.01
CA GLN A 47 9.82 2.16 -2.67
C GLN A 47 9.92 1.96 -1.15
N ALA A 48 10.91 2.60 -0.53
CA ALA A 48 11.11 2.54 0.91
C ALA A 48 9.85 2.99 1.69
N SER A 49 9.17 4.05 1.24
CA SER A 49 7.95 4.54 1.90
C SER A 49 6.81 3.51 1.89
N ARG A 50 6.70 2.70 0.84
CA ARG A 50 5.65 1.69 0.71
C ARG A 50 6.00 0.38 1.42
N GLU A 51 7.27 0.02 1.44
CA GLU A 51 7.77 -1.13 2.22
C GLU A 51 7.65 -0.89 3.73
N ALA A 52 7.75 0.37 4.18
CA ALA A 52 7.54 0.73 5.58
C ALA A 52 6.07 0.63 6.04
N VAL A 53 5.10 0.60 5.12
CA VAL A 53 3.67 0.52 5.46
C VAL A 53 3.26 -0.93 5.67
N VAL A 54 3.12 -1.32 6.94
CA VAL A 54 2.69 -2.66 7.34
C VAL A 54 1.34 -2.59 8.06
N ILE A 55 0.30 -3.13 7.43
CA ILE A 55 -1.02 -3.29 8.04
C ILE A 55 -1.04 -4.59 8.83
N LYS A 56 -1.17 -4.50 10.16
CA LYS A 56 -1.40 -5.67 11.00
C LYS A 56 -2.85 -6.09 10.85
N MET A 57 -3.09 -7.29 10.33
CA MET A 57 -4.44 -7.84 10.30
C MET A 57 -4.91 -8.19 11.72
N PRO A 58 -6.22 -8.12 12.00
CA PRO A 58 -6.77 -8.66 13.24
C PRO A 58 -6.45 -10.15 13.37
N ASP A 59 -6.00 -10.58 14.54
CA ASP A 59 -5.71 -11.98 14.80
C ASP A 59 -7.00 -12.77 15.06
N MET A 60 -7.46 -13.48 14.03
CA MET A 60 -8.68 -14.30 14.09
C MET A 60 -8.54 -15.55 14.97
N LYS A 61 -7.36 -15.85 15.52
CA LYS A 61 -7.15 -17.00 16.43
C LYS A 61 -7.07 -16.57 17.90
N SER A 62 -6.99 -15.27 18.16
CA SER A 62 -7.00 -14.75 19.52
C SER A 62 -8.38 -14.96 20.16
N GLU A 63 -8.43 -15.61 21.33
CA GLU A 63 -9.68 -15.78 22.09
C GLU A 63 -10.29 -14.42 22.44
N GLN A 64 -9.47 -13.42 22.77
CA GLN A 64 -9.90 -12.03 23.03
C GLN A 64 -10.57 -11.37 21.82
N TYR A 65 -10.21 -11.78 20.59
CA TYR A 65 -10.86 -11.26 19.38
C TYR A 65 -12.29 -11.78 19.26
N TRP A 66 -12.55 -13.00 19.71
CA TRP A 66 -13.87 -13.62 19.67
C TRP A 66 -14.75 -13.21 20.85
N GLU A 67 -14.17 -12.95 22.03
CA GLU A 67 -14.89 -12.43 23.21
C GLU A 67 -15.57 -11.07 22.96
N GLN A 68 -15.08 -10.26 22.00
CA GLN A 68 -15.70 -8.99 21.61
C GLN A 68 -16.98 -9.16 20.77
N PHE A 69 -17.28 -10.38 20.34
CA PHE A 69 -18.51 -10.70 19.65
C PHE A 69 -19.43 -11.47 20.61
N GLU A 70 -20.08 -10.74 21.52
CA GLU A 70 -21.24 -11.26 22.26
C GLU A 70 -22.27 -11.80 21.23
N ASP A 71 -22.74 -13.03 21.48
CA ASP A 71 -23.82 -13.73 20.78
C ASP A 71 -23.56 -14.23 19.34
N VAL A 72 -22.59 -15.13 19.17
CA VAL A 72 -22.65 -16.08 18.03
C VAL A 72 -23.11 -17.43 18.56
N GLU A 73 -24.43 -17.62 18.65
CA GLU A 73 -25.01 -18.97 18.72
C GLU A 73 -24.64 -19.71 17.43
N GLY A 74 -23.56 -20.49 17.49
CA GLY A 74 -23.02 -21.26 16.36
C GLY A 74 -21.70 -20.70 15.88
N GLU A 75 -20.73 -21.59 15.71
CA GLU A 75 -19.30 -21.40 15.42
C GLU A 75 -18.99 -20.74 14.04
N SER A 76 -19.75 -19.73 13.64
CA SER A 76 -19.72 -19.19 12.28
C SER A 76 -18.98 -17.85 12.24
N PHE A 77 -17.88 -17.82 11.50
CA PHE A 77 -17.09 -16.63 11.21
C PHE A 77 -17.97 -15.48 10.66
N ILE A 78 -18.02 -14.35 11.38
CA ILE A 78 -18.79 -13.17 10.97
C ILE A 78 -17.94 -12.31 10.03
N PHE A 79 -17.90 -12.69 8.76
CA PHE A 79 -17.12 -12.00 7.71
C PHE A 79 -17.34 -10.47 7.66
N PRO A 80 -18.57 -9.94 7.79
CA PRO A 80 -18.79 -8.48 7.77
C PRO A 80 -18.10 -7.72 8.90
N LYS A 81 -18.06 -8.27 10.12
CA LYS A 81 -17.41 -7.61 11.27
C LYS A 81 -15.89 -7.59 11.10
N TYR A 82 -15.31 -8.70 10.61
CA TYR A 82 -13.88 -8.77 10.27
C TYR A 82 -13.48 -7.75 9.19
N LEU A 83 -14.30 -7.59 8.15
CA LEU A 83 -14.08 -6.54 7.13
C LEU A 83 -14.08 -5.14 7.76
N GLY A 84 -15.00 -4.85 8.68
CA GLY A 84 -15.02 -3.58 9.42
C GLY A 84 -13.73 -3.33 10.20
N HIS A 85 -13.21 -4.34 10.89
CA HIS A 85 -11.95 -4.24 11.65
C HIS A 85 -10.73 -4.05 10.72
N LEU A 86 -10.71 -4.72 9.56
CA LEU A 86 -9.69 -4.48 8.55
C LEU A 86 -9.73 -3.05 8.02
N THR A 87 -10.91 -2.54 7.67
CA THR A 87 -11.07 -1.15 7.22
C THR A 87 -10.60 -0.17 8.29
N ALA A 88 -10.92 -0.41 9.57
CA ALA A 88 -10.45 0.42 10.67
C ALA A 88 -8.91 0.38 10.81
N ALA A 89 -8.29 -0.80 10.71
CA ALA A 89 -6.84 -0.96 10.77
C ALA A 89 -6.12 -0.23 9.61
N ILE A 90 -6.70 -0.26 8.41
CA ILE A 90 -6.17 0.46 7.24
C ILE A 90 -6.30 1.98 7.45
N ASN A 91 -7.46 2.46 7.90
CA ASN A 91 -7.72 3.88 8.14
C ASN A 91 -6.87 4.45 9.29
N ALA A 92 -6.58 3.66 10.33
CA ALA A 92 -5.72 4.06 11.45
C ALA A 92 -4.28 4.38 11.00
N LEU A 93 -3.83 3.83 9.87
CA LEU A 93 -2.54 4.18 9.25
C LEU A 93 -2.64 5.39 8.29
N GLY A 94 -3.78 6.07 8.24
CA GLY A 94 -4.04 7.22 7.37
C GLY A 94 -4.21 6.86 5.89
N LEU A 95 -4.35 5.57 5.57
CA LEU A 95 -4.58 5.07 4.22
C LEU A 95 -6.08 5.11 3.90
N LYS A 96 -6.42 5.39 2.65
CA LYS A 96 -7.81 5.41 2.18
C LYS A 96 -8.20 4.05 1.62
N VAL A 97 -9.37 3.54 2.03
CA VAL A 97 -10.03 2.37 1.42
C VAL A 97 -11.13 2.88 0.49
N ALA A 98 -11.09 2.47 -0.79
CA ALA A 98 -12.17 2.70 -1.74
C ALA A 98 -13.13 1.49 -1.76
N PRO A 99 -14.43 1.69 -2.03
CA PRO A 99 -15.42 0.61 -2.14
C PRO A 99 -15.17 -0.32 -3.33
#